data_AF-A0A8C7CK20-F1
#
_entry.id   AF-A0A8C7CK20-F1
#
_cell.length_a   1.000
_cell.length_b   1.000
_cell.length_c   1.000
_cell.angle_alpha   90.00
_cell.angle_beta   90.00
_cell.angle_gamma   90.00
#
_symmetry.space_group_name_H-M   'P 1'
#
loop_
_entity.id
_entity.type
_entity.pdbx_description
1 polymer ?
#
loop_
_entity_poly.entity_id
_entity_poly.type
_entity_poly.pdbx_seq_one_letter_code
_entity_poly.pdbx_strand_id
1 'polypeptide(L)'
;MNRSPLSSLLCFHVCFQPQGVLPRGKMPNPLRERNAQVNKLVKDAVSSLPHASLLNVDPGFVHSDGSISHQDLYDFLHLTPQGYQAVCQPLHAHLKGLLEKQAEN
;
A
#
# COMPACT_ATOMS: atom_id res chain seq x y z
N MET A 1 6.75 -22.26 39.46
CA MET A 1 5.68 -22.31 38.45
C MET A 1 6.31 -22.25 37.07
N ASN A 2 6.37 -23.42 36.44
CA ASN A 2 6.90 -23.62 35.09
C ASN A 2 6.03 -22.89 34.07
N ARG A 3 6.60 -21.98 33.28
CA ARG A 3 6.05 -21.64 31.96
C ARG A 3 6.70 -22.60 30.96
N SER A 4 5.89 -23.52 30.47
CA SER A 4 6.20 -24.52 29.44
C SER A 4 6.70 -23.90 28.12
N PRO A 5 7.72 -24.47 27.44
CA PRO A 5 8.28 -23.94 26.20
C PRO A 5 7.62 -24.56 24.95
N LEU A 6 6.30 -24.54 24.87
CA LEU A 6 5.54 -25.21 23.79
C LEU A 6 4.43 -24.32 23.22
N SER A 7 4.73 -23.06 22.92
CA SER A 7 3.85 -22.22 22.08
C SER A 7 4.54 -21.65 20.84
N SER A 8 5.67 -22.23 20.43
CA SER A 8 6.41 -21.81 19.23
C SER A 8 6.04 -22.64 17.99
N LEU A 9 4.83 -23.20 17.94
CA LEU A 9 4.32 -23.81 16.70
C LEU A 9 3.85 -22.71 15.75
N LEU A 10 4.74 -22.33 14.83
CA LEU A 10 4.43 -21.85 13.47
C LEU A 10 3.27 -20.83 13.36
N CYS A 11 3.35 -19.70 14.06
CA CYS A 11 2.65 -18.52 13.57
C CYS A 11 3.54 -17.90 12.50
N PHE A 12 3.40 -18.35 11.24
CA PHE A 12 3.82 -17.55 10.10
C PHE A 12 3.13 -16.20 10.27
N HIS A 13 3.87 -15.19 10.74
CA HIS A 13 3.41 -13.81 10.83
C HIS A 13 3.24 -13.30 9.39
N VAL A 14 2.13 -13.67 8.75
CA VAL A 14 1.74 -13.13 7.47
C VAL A 14 1.35 -11.69 7.73
N CYS A 15 2.28 -10.77 7.46
CA CYS A 15 1.99 -9.34 7.54
C CYS A 15 0.98 -8.97 6.45
N PHE A 16 -0.26 -8.65 6.82
CA PHE A 16 -1.28 -8.23 5.87
C PHE A 16 -1.09 -6.75 5.49
N GLN A 17 -0.69 -6.51 4.25
CA GLN A 17 -0.30 -5.18 3.77
C GLN A 17 -1.12 -4.80 2.52
N PRO A 18 -2.40 -4.43 2.66
CA PRO A 18 -3.19 -4.00 1.51
C PRO A 18 -2.61 -2.73 0.90
N GLN A 19 -2.65 -2.63 -0.42
CA GLN A 19 -2.27 -1.43 -1.15
C GLN A 19 -3.42 -0.42 -1.15
N GLY A 20 -3.13 0.86 -0.92
CA GLY A 20 -4.10 1.93 -1.06
C GLY A 20 -4.59 2.09 -2.51
N VAL A 21 -5.86 2.43 -2.68
CA VAL A 21 -6.46 2.72 -3.98
C VAL A 21 -5.93 4.05 -4.52
N LEU A 22 -5.34 4.03 -5.71
CA LEU A 22 -4.76 5.20 -6.37
C LEU A 22 -5.81 6.22 -6.85
N PRO A 23 -5.42 7.49 -7.03
CA PRO A 23 -6.28 8.51 -7.65
C PRO A 23 -6.53 8.19 -9.13
N ARG A 24 -7.68 8.65 -9.66
CA ARG A 24 -8.11 8.43 -11.05
C ARG A 24 -8.84 9.63 -11.64
N GLY A 25 -8.99 9.63 -12.96
CA GLY A 25 -9.55 10.73 -13.75
C GLY A 25 -8.57 11.89 -13.90
N LYS A 26 -8.64 12.65 -15.00
CA LYS A 26 -7.68 13.73 -15.28
C LYS A 26 -7.72 14.87 -14.26
N MET A 27 -8.91 15.29 -13.86
CA MET A 27 -9.17 16.42 -12.95
C MET A 27 -9.84 15.95 -11.64
N PRO A 28 -9.93 16.81 -10.61
CA PRO A 28 -10.69 16.49 -9.39
C PRO A 28 -12.09 15.98 -9.71
N ASN A 29 -12.48 14.88 -9.07
CA ASN A 29 -13.77 14.22 -9.32
C ASN A 29 -14.20 13.39 -8.10
N PRO A 30 -15.50 13.05 -7.97
CA PRO A 30 -16.03 12.32 -6.82
C PRO A 30 -15.41 10.94 -6.59
N LEU A 31 -14.86 10.29 -7.64
CA LEU A 31 -14.22 8.98 -7.47
C LEU A 31 -12.88 9.11 -6.73
N ARG A 32 -12.17 10.24 -6.85
CA ARG A 32 -10.95 10.49 -6.06
C ARG A 32 -11.28 10.62 -4.58
N GLU A 33 -12.33 11.37 -4.25
CA GLU A 33 -12.81 11.52 -2.87
C GLU A 33 -13.23 10.16 -2.28
N ARG A 34 -13.97 9.37 -3.07
CA ARG A 34 -14.35 8.00 -2.69
C ARG A 34 -13.13 7.11 -2.43
N ASN A 35 -12.13 7.12 -3.31
CA ASN A 35 -10.91 6.34 -3.13
C ASN A 35 -10.15 6.77 -1.85
N ALA A 36 -10.05 8.08 -1.61
CA ALA A 36 -9.44 8.61 -0.40
C ALA A 36 -10.19 8.19 0.87
N GLN A 37 -11.53 8.19 0.85
CA GLN A 37 -12.34 7.71 1.94
C GLN A 37 -12.15 6.21 2.19
N VAL A 38 -12.08 5.39 1.15
CA VAL A 38 -11.78 3.96 1.25
C VAL A 38 -10.41 3.76 1.91
N ASN A 39 -9.38 4.47 1.44
CA ASN A 39 -8.03 4.36 2.01
C ASN A 39 -8.00 4.75 3.49
N LYS A 40 -8.73 5.80 3.88
CA LYS A 40 -8.88 6.20 5.28
C LYS A 40 -9.52 5.09 6.12
N LEU A 41 -10.67 4.56 5.67
CA LEU A 41 -11.39 3.52 6.40
C LEU A 41 -10.58 2.23 6.52
N VAL A 42 -9.87 1.82 5.46
CA VAL A 42 -9.00 0.64 5.49
C VAL A 42 -7.83 0.88 6.44
N LYS A 43 -7.20 2.06 6.40
CA LYS A 43 -6.12 2.42 7.34
C LYS A 43 -6.58 2.33 8.79
N ASP A 44 -7.75 2.88 9.09
CA ASP A 44 -8.32 2.86 10.44
C ASP A 44 -8.63 1.41 10.86
N ALA A 45 -9.21 0.60 9.97
CA ALA A 45 -9.56 -0.80 10.25
C ALA A 45 -8.32 -1.70 10.48
N VAL A 46 -7.25 -1.50 9.72
CA VAL A 46 -6.02 -2.30 9.89
C VAL A 46 -5.18 -1.82 11.08
N SER A 47 -5.38 -0.59 11.57
CA SER A 47 -4.60 -0.05 12.69
C SER A 47 -4.79 -0.81 14.00
N SER A 48 -5.94 -1.47 14.18
CA SER A 48 -6.21 -2.32 15.34
C SER A 48 -5.68 -3.75 15.21
N LEU A 49 -5.18 -4.14 14.03
CA LEU A 49 -4.73 -5.51 13.77
C LEU A 49 -3.20 -5.60 13.93
N PRO A 50 -2.70 -6.57 14.72
CA PRO A 50 -1.26 -6.79 14.81
C PRO A 50 -0.74 -7.29 13.45
N HIS A 51 0.44 -6.81 13.04
CA HIS A 51 1.08 -7.18 11.78
C HIS A 51 0.31 -6.77 10.51
N ALA A 52 -0.61 -5.80 10.60
CA ALA A 52 -1.25 -5.22 9.42
C ALA A 52 -0.98 -3.72 9.31
N SER A 53 -0.75 -3.25 8.09
CA SER A 53 -0.73 -1.81 7.81
C SER A 53 -1.08 -1.54 6.36
N LEU A 54 -1.81 -0.46 6.10
CA LEU A 54 -2.09 -0.01 4.74
C LEU A 54 -0.79 0.53 4.12
N LEU A 55 -0.39 -0.03 2.98
CA LEU A 55 0.76 0.44 2.22
C LEU A 55 0.32 1.56 1.28
N ASN A 56 0.84 2.76 1.52
CA ASN A 56 0.71 3.86 0.57
C ASN A 56 1.81 3.75 -0.49
N VAL A 57 1.41 3.60 -1.75
CA VAL A 57 2.31 3.50 -2.90
C VAL A 57 2.15 4.65 -3.88
N ASP A 58 1.31 5.64 -3.57
CA ASP A 58 1.10 6.80 -4.44
C ASP A 58 2.37 7.69 -4.39
N PRO A 59 3.10 7.83 -5.50
CA PRO A 59 4.27 8.71 -5.58
C PRO A 59 3.89 10.20 -5.62
N GLY A 60 2.59 10.52 -5.69
CA GLY A 60 2.08 11.87 -5.91
C GLY A 60 1.59 12.08 -7.34
N PHE A 61 0.75 11.19 -7.86
CA PHE A 61 0.21 11.31 -9.22
C PHE A 61 -0.64 12.56 -9.45
N VAL A 62 -1.22 13.13 -8.39
CA VAL A 62 -1.98 14.38 -8.46
C VAL A 62 -1.03 15.55 -8.29
N HIS A 63 -0.88 16.35 -9.34
CA HIS A 63 -0.02 17.53 -9.35
C HIS A 63 -0.65 18.69 -8.56
N SER A 64 0.12 19.76 -8.32
CA SER A 64 -0.33 20.96 -7.58
C SER A 64 -1.55 21.65 -8.21
N ASP A 65 -1.77 21.49 -9.52
CA ASP A 65 -2.93 22.00 -10.24
C ASP A 65 -4.15 21.05 -10.18
N GLY A 66 -4.03 19.93 -9.47
CA GLY A 66 -5.05 18.90 -9.33
C GLY A 66 -5.13 17.93 -10.52
N SER A 67 -4.28 18.07 -11.54
CA SER A 67 -4.28 17.19 -12.70
C SER A 67 -3.49 15.89 -12.46
N ILE A 68 -3.78 14.86 -13.25
CA ILE A 68 -2.95 13.65 -13.38
C ILE A 68 -2.38 13.62 -14.80
N SER A 69 -1.08 13.36 -14.92
CA SER A 69 -0.40 13.26 -16.20
C SER A 69 -0.77 11.98 -16.96
N HIS A 70 -0.99 12.12 -18.26
CA HIS A 70 -1.18 10.98 -19.17
C HIS A 70 0.11 10.15 -19.33
N GLN A 71 1.27 10.73 -19.01
CA GLN A 71 2.55 9.99 -19.00
C GLN A 71 2.62 8.98 -17.86
N ASP A 72 1.89 9.23 -16.76
CA ASP A 72 1.83 8.32 -15.62
C ASP A 72 0.63 7.37 -15.73
N LEU A 73 -0.54 7.89 -16.15
CA LEU A 73 -1.77 7.11 -16.34
C LEU A 73 -2.37 7.38 -17.74
N TYR A 74 -2.21 6.45 -18.69
CA TYR A 74 -2.53 6.70 -20.10
C TYR A 74 -4.03 6.90 -20.39
N ASP A 75 -4.92 6.42 -19.54
CA ASP A 75 -6.36 6.66 -19.62
C ASP A 75 -6.90 7.31 -18.34
N PHE A 76 -5.99 7.89 -17.55
CA PHE A 76 -6.25 8.42 -16.21
C PHE A 76 -6.78 7.38 -15.22
N LEU A 77 -6.54 6.08 -15.46
CA LEU A 77 -6.84 4.99 -14.54
C LEU A 77 -5.69 3.98 -14.46
N HIS A 78 -5.26 3.47 -15.60
CA HIS A 78 -4.22 2.46 -15.72
C HIS A 78 -2.85 3.11 -15.83
N LEU A 79 -1.91 2.60 -15.06
CA LEU A 79 -0.53 3.07 -15.04
C LEU A 79 0.17 2.74 -16.37
N THR A 80 1.00 3.66 -16.83
CA THR A 80 2.01 3.40 -17.86
C THR A 80 3.17 2.59 -17.26
N PRO A 81 4.12 2.08 -18.07
CA PRO A 81 5.34 1.48 -17.54
C PRO A 81 6.10 2.39 -16.56
N GLN A 82 6.12 3.71 -16.82
CA GLN A 82 6.69 4.71 -15.92
C GLN A 82 5.89 4.81 -14.61
N GLY A 83 4.56 4.90 -14.68
CA GLY A 83 3.71 4.91 -13.50
C GLY A 83 3.87 3.66 -12.64
N TYR A 84 3.99 2.49 -13.27
CA TYR A 84 4.30 1.24 -12.59
C TYR A 84 5.68 1.26 -11.94
N GLN A 85 6.70 1.80 -12.59
CA GLN A 85 8.03 1.92 -11.99
C GLN A 85 7.99 2.76 -10.70
N ALA A 86 7.27 3.89 -10.72
CA ALA A 86 7.15 4.77 -9.55
C ALA A 86 6.41 4.08 -8.37
N VAL A 87 5.43 3.23 -8.64
CA VAL A 87 4.67 2.47 -7.63
C VAL A 87 5.43 1.24 -7.15
N CYS A 88 6.03 0.49 -8.07
CA CYS A 88 6.65 -0.81 -7.78
C CYS A 88 8.01 -0.68 -7.11
N GLN A 89 8.75 0.42 -7.29
CA GLN A 89 10.03 0.66 -6.60
C GLN A 89 9.90 0.67 -5.07
N PRO A 90 9.06 1.53 -4.46
CA PRO A 90 8.88 1.53 -3.00
C PRO A 90 8.21 0.24 -2.52
N LEU A 91 7.29 -0.33 -3.30
CA LEU A 91 6.67 -1.63 -2.99
C LEU A 91 7.72 -2.75 -2.91
N HIS A 92 8.61 -2.84 -3.89
CA HIS A 92 9.69 -3.83 -3.91
C HIS A 92 10.64 -3.65 -2.73
N ALA A 93 11.08 -2.41 -2.44
CA ALA A 93 11.93 -2.13 -1.29
C ALA A 93 11.27 -2.55 0.04
N HIS A 94 9.96 -2.28 0.18
CA HIS A 94 9.18 -2.66 1.34
C HIS A 94 9.05 -4.19 1.49
N LEU A 95 8.68 -4.89 0.43
CA LEU A 95 8.58 -6.36 0.42
C LEU A 95 9.92 -7.01 0.72
N LYS A 96 11.00 -6.52 0.12
CA LYS A 96 12.36 -6.99 0.39
C LYS A 96 12.72 -6.83 1.87
N GLY A 97 12.46 -5.65 2.45
CA GLY A 97 12.72 -5.41 3.87
C GLY A 97 11.88 -6.29 4.81
N LEU A 98 10.67 -6.70 4.41
CA LEU A 98 9.88 -7.68 5.16
C LEU A 98 10.50 -9.08 5.09
N LEU A 99 10.93 -9.51 3.92
CA LEU A 99 11.53 -10.83 3.71
C LEU A 99 12.88 -10.97 4.42
N GLU A 100 13.72 -9.93 4.41
CA GLU A 100 15.02 -9.95 5.10
C GLU A 100 14.86 -10.02 6.62
N LYS A 101 13.92 -9.26 7.20
CA LYS A 101 13.62 -9.30 8.65
C LYS A 101 13.13 -10.66 9.13
N GLN A 102 12.51 -11.46 8.26
CA GLN A 102 12.07 -12.81 8.60
C GLN A 102 13.23 -13.82 8.64
N ALA A 103 14.34 -13.56 7.95
CA ALA A 103 15.49 -14.47 7.91
C ALA A 103 16.44 -14.33 9.11
N GLU A 104 16.34 -13.22 9.85
CA GLU A 104 17.20 -12.92 11.02
C GLU A 104 16.62 -13.41 12.36
N ASN A 105 15.40 -13.95 12.37
CA ASN A 105 14.70 -14.52 13.53
C ASN A 105 14.58 -16.04 13.43
#